data_AF-A0A7Z2GHQ5-F1
#
_entry.id   AF-A0A7Z2GHQ5-F1
#
_cell.length_a   1.000
_cell.length_b   1.000
_cell.length_c   1.000
_cell.angle_alpha   90.00
_cell.angle_beta   90.00
_cell.angle_gamma   90.00
#
_symmetry.space_group_name_H-M   'P 1'
#
loop_
_entity.id
_entity.type
_entity.pdbx_description
1 polymer ?
#
loop_
_entity_poly.entity_id
_entity_poly.type
_entity_poly.pdbx_seq_one_letter_code
_entity_poly.pdbx_strand_id
1 'polypeptide(L)'
;MENRRSYEYMGFNMTAGVDGDHTAGFFVSTQLVQSLTDGDHGSVPVDGVAAGRFPAQDNAFDAAFDCMREFIDKRAGISDTP
;
A
#
# COMPACT_ATOMS: atom_id res chain seq x y z
N MET A 1 -13.70 6.30 9.25
CA MET A 1 -12.59 7.02 9.91
C MET A 1 -11.34 6.28 9.53
N GLU A 2 -10.49 6.93 8.76
CA GLU A 2 -9.38 6.25 8.12
C GLU A 2 -8.30 5.92 9.16
N ASN A 3 -7.92 4.65 9.23
CA ASN A 3 -6.77 4.21 10.01
C ASN A 3 -5.55 4.19 9.09
N ARG A 4 -4.45 4.81 9.51
CA ARG A 4 -3.22 4.89 8.72
C ARG A 4 -2.10 4.13 9.40
N ARG A 5 -1.36 3.39 8.59
CA ARG A 5 -0.11 2.74 8.99
C ARG A 5 0.99 3.11 8.01
N SER A 6 2.19 3.25 8.53
CA SER A 6 3.37 3.55 7.73
C SER A 6 4.51 2.61 8.10
N TYR A 7 5.25 2.15 7.09
CA TYR A 7 6.40 1.26 7.25
C TYR A 7 7.47 1.60 6.22
N GLU A 8 8.73 1.42 6.59
CA GLU A 8 9.86 1.55 5.67
C GLU A 8 10.09 0.24 4.88
N TYR A 9 10.32 0.35 3.59
CA TYR A 9 10.71 -0.74 2.70
C TYR A 9 11.67 -0.25 1.63
N MET A 10 12.87 -0.86 1.57
CA MET A 10 13.90 -0.56 0.57
C MET A 10 14.25 0.94 0.42
N GLY A 11 14.24 1.70 1.52
CA GLY A 11 14.48 3.14 1.49
C GLY A 11 13.28 3.98 1.03
N PHE A 12 12.09 3.39 0.97
CA PHE A 12 10.82 4.09 0.78
C PHE A 12 9.96 3.97 2.04
N ASN A 13 9.37 5.08 2.48
CA ASN A 13 8.31 5.09 3.46
C ASN A 13 6.96 4.85 2.77
N MET A 14 6.36 3.70 3.01
CA MET A 14 5.04 3.32 2.52
C MET A 14 4.00 3.73 3.55
N THR A 15 2.92 4.36 3.12
CA THR A 15 1.79 4.74 3.97
C THR A 15 0.50 4.23 3.35
N ALA A 16 -0.18 3.35 4.08
CA ALA A 16 -1.52 2.86 3.75
C ALA A 16 -2.56 3.53 4.63
N GLY A 17 -3.68 3.92 4.04
CA GLY A 17 -4.90 4.30 4.74
C GLY A 17 -5.99 3.28 4.44
N VAL A 18 -6.59 2.73 5.50
CA VAL A 18 -7.72 1.80 5.42
C VAL A 18 -8.94 2.45 6.06
N ASP A 19 -10.06 2.43 5.37
CA ASP A 19 -11.36 2.86 5.89
C ASP A 19 -12.36 1.70 5.83
N GLY A 20 -13.60 1.93 6.27
CA GLY A 20 -14.63 0.91 6.42
C GLY A 20 -14.76 0.37 7.84
N ASP A 21 -15.60 -0.65 7.98
CA ASP A 21 -16.03 -1.21 9.25
C ASP A 21 -16.44 -2.68 9.10
N HIS A 22 -16.77 -3.34 10.21
CA HIS A 22 -17.09 -4.77 10.25
C HIS A 22 -18.39 -5.14 9.51
N THR A 23 -19.26 -4.16 9.27
CA THR A 23 -20.55 -4.35 8.58
C THR A 23 -20.38 -4.29 7.08
N ALA A 24 -19.62 -3.30 6.58
CA ALA A 24 -19.41 -3.08 5.15
C ALA A 24 -18.16 -3.78 4.59
N GLY A 25 -17.24 -4.18 5.47
CA GLY A 25 -15.88 -4.58 5.12
C GLY A 25 -14.92 -3.39 5.11
N PHE A 26 -13.65 -3.67 5.36
CA PHE A 26 -12.56 -2.69 5.28
C PHE A 26 -12.05 -2.58 3.84
N PHE A 27 -11.63 -1.40 3.42
CA PHE A 27 -11.08 -1.16 2.09
C PHE A 27 -9.92 -0.19 2.17
N VAL A 28 -9.00 -0.30 1.21
CA VAL A 28 -7.85 0.60 1.11
C VAL A 28 -8.33 1.91 0.49
N SER A 29 -8.15 3.00 1.23
CA SER A 29 -8.55 4.35 0.82
C SER A 29 -7.36 5.14 0.28
N THR A 30 -6.16 4.90 0.83
CA THR A 30 -4.96 5.65 0.50
C THR A 30 -3.76 4.72 0.38
N GLN A 31 -2.93 4.88 -0.65
CA GLN A 31 -1.61 4.26 -0.77
C GLN A 31 -0.61 5.30 -1.25
N LEU A 32 0.38 5.60 -0.42
CA LEU A 32 1.41 6.59 -0.69
C LEU A 32 2.78 5.98 -0.46
N VAL A 33 3.73 6.26 -1.34
CA VAL A 33 5.13 5.89 -1.18
C VAL A 33 5.99 7.15 -1.22
N GLN A 34 6.95 7.25 -0.32
CA GLN A 34 7.88 8.38 -0.26
C GLN A 34 9.30 7.83 -0.22
N SER A 35 10.14 8.19 -1.19
CA SER A 35 11.56 7.90 -1.16
C SER A 35 12.23 8.65 -0.01
N LEU A 36 12.93 7.92 0.86
CA LEU A 36 13.68 8.49 1.97
C LEU A 36 15.05 9.04 1.54
N THR A 37 15.52 8.66 0.34
CA THR A 37 16.85 9.05 -0.18
C THR A 37 16.80 10.33 -1.01
N ASP A 38 15.78 10.48 -1.84
CA ASP A 38 15.64 11.62 -2.77
C ASP A 38 14.46 12.55 -2.42
N GLY A 39 13.61 12.14 -1.47
CA GLY A 39 12.43 12.92 -1.10
C GLY A 39 11.34 12.93 -2.17
N ASP A 40 11.38 12.02 -3.15
CA ASP A 40 10.33 11.82 -4.15
C ASP A 40 9.08 11.17 -3.52
N HIS A 41 7.88 11.64 -3.85
CA HIS A 41 6.61 11.07 -3.38
C HIS A 41 5.77 10.59 -4.55
N GLY A 42 5.25 9.37 -4.44
CA GLY A 42 4.33 8.78 -5.39
C GLY A 42 3.02 8.37 -4.72
N SER A 43 1.90 8.58 -5.42
CA SER A 43 0.66 7.90 -5.09
C SER A 43 0.66 6.55 -5.80
N VAL A 44 0.44 5.47 -5.05
CA VAL A 44 0.26 4.15 -5.62
C VAL A 44 -1.24 3.98 -5.89
N PRO A 45 -1.64 3.58 -7.10
CA PRO A 45 -3.05 3.41 -7.37
C PRO A 45 -3.58 2.17 -6.64
N VAL A 46 -4.80 2.27 -6.12
CA VAL A 46 -5.45 1.20 -5.37
C VAL A 46 -6.05 0.20 -6.35
N ASP A 47 -5.22 -0.74 -6.80
CA ASP A 47 -5.57 -1.73 -7.82
C ASP A 47 -5.32 -3.17 -7.35
N GLY A 48 -5.83 -4.12 -8.14
CA GLY A 48 -5.56 -5.55 -7.95
C GLY A 48 -6.01 -6.04 -6.58
N VAL A 49 -5.06 -6.57 -5.79
CA VAL A 49 -5.34 -7.12 -4.47
C VAL A 49 -5.93 -6.08 -3.52
N ALA A 50 -5.53 -4.80 -3.62
CA ALA A 50 -5.97 -3.72 -2.73
C ALA A 50 -7.34 -3.12 -3.09
N ALA A 51 -7.88 -3.39 -4.28
CA ALA A 51 -9.17 -2.85 -4.76
C ALA A 51 -10.41 -3.53 -4.13
N GLY A 52 -10.20 -4.59 -3.34
CA GLY A 52 -11.26 -5.36 -2.71
C GLY A 52 -11.78 -4.79 -1.39
N ARG A 53 -12.77 -5.49 -0.83
CA ARG A 53 -13.18 -5.35 0.56
C ARG A 53 -12.72 -6.54 1.37
N PHE A 54 -12.23 -6.26 2.57
CA PHE A 54 -11.61 -7.22 3.46
C PHE A 54 -12.44 -7.40 4.74
N PRO A 55 -12.50 -8.63 5.27
CA PRO A 55 -13.22 -8.91 6.51
C PRO A 55 -12.53 -8.32 7.75
N ALA A 56 -11.23 -8.01 7.66
CA ALA A 56 -10.43 -7.46 8.74
C ALA A 56 -9.55 -6.31 8.25
N GLN A 57 -9.33 -5.33 9.11
CA GLN A 57 -8.51 -4.16 8.82
C GLN A 57 -7.05 -4.56 8.52
N ASP A 58 -6.49 -5.50 9.27
CA ASP A 58 -5.13 -5.99 9.02
C ASP A 58 -4.98 -6.64 7.65
N ASN A 59 -6.00 -7.34 7.14
CA ASN A 59 -5.97 -7.91 5.78
C ASN A 59 -5.95 -6.82 4.70
N ALA A 60 -6.70 -5.73 4.91
CA ALA A 60 -6.67 -4.58 4.01
C ALA A 60 -5.31 -3.89 4.02
N PHE A 61 -4.69 -3.75 5.20
CA PHE A 61 -3.33 -3.23 5.30
C PHE A 61 -2.32 -4.14 4.59
N ASP A 62 -2.37 -5.46 4.82
CA ASP A 62 -1.47 -6.40 4.19
C ASP A 62 -1.53 -6.31 2.65
N ALA A 63 -2.74 -6.30 2.09
CA ALA A 63 -2.96 -6.10 0.66
C ALA A 63 -2.45 -4.74 0.14
N ALA A 64 -2.65 -3.66 0.91
CA ALA A 64 -2.14 -2.34 0.55
C ALA A 64 -0.60 -2.31 0.49
N PHE A 65 0.06 -2.90 1.49
CA PHE A 65 1.52 -2.96 1.55
C PHE A 65 2.12 -3.93 0.55
N ASP A 66 1.44 -5.02 0.22
CA ASP A 66 1.86 -5.91 -0.86
C ASP A 66 1.84 -5.19 -2.21
N CYS A 67 0.75 -4.50 -2.53
CA CYS A 67 0.63 -3.69 -3.74
C CYS A 67 1.67 -2.56 -3.81
N MET A 68 1.95 -1.88 -2.68
CA MET A 68 3.01 -0.86 -2.62
C MET A 68 4.42 -1.46 -2.81
N ARG A 69 4.68 -2.65 -2.26
CA ARG A 69 5.95 -3.37 -2.48
C ARG A 69 6.13 -3.70 -3.94
N GLU A 70 5.15 -4.31 -4.59
CA GLU A 70 5.20 -4.61 -6.03
C GLU A 70 5.43 -3.33 -6.88
N PHE A 71 4.83 -2.21 -6.50
CA PHE A 71 5.06 -0.92 -7.16
C PHE A 71 6.52 -0.45 -7.01
N ILE A 72 7.08 -0.56 -5.80
CA ILE A 72 8.47 -0.20 -5.51
C ILE A 72 9.44 -1.14 -6.23
N ASP A 73 9.23 -2.46 -6.19
CA ASP A 73 10.03 -3.47 -6.89
C ASP A 73 10.10 -3.18 -8.40
N LYS A 74 8.95 -2.89 -9.02
CA LYS A 74 8.88 -2.47 -10.43
C LYS A 74 9.68 -1.19 -10.69
N ARG A 75 9.60 -0.21 -9.79
CA ARG A 75 10.29 1.08 -9.93
C ARG A 75 11.79 0.98 -9.69
N ALA A 76 12.21 0.11 -8.77
CA ALA A 76 13.61 -0.18 -8.47
C ALA A 76 14.29 -1.03 -9.57
N GLY A 77 13.54 -1.48 -10.58
CA GLY A 77 14.06 -2.33 -11.64
C GLY A 77 14.29 -3.77 -11.18
N ILE A 78 13.71 -4.17 -10.04
CA ILE A 78 13.56 -5.58 -9.65
C ILE A 78 12.39 -6.15 -10.46
N SER A 79 12.50 -6.07 -11.79
CA SER A 79 11.70 -6.91 -12.66
C SER A 79 12.37 -8.27 -12.68
N ASP A 80 11.69 -9.24 -12.08
CA ASP A 80 11.91 -10.66 -12.31
C ASP A 80 12.17 -10.87 -13.81
N THR A 81 13.44 -11.10 -14.14
CA THR A 81 13.85 -11.46 -15.50
C THR A 81 13.73 -12.97 -15.55
N PRO A 82 12.78 -13.54 -16.34
CA PRO A 82 12.74 -14.97 -16.57
C PRO A 82 13.97 -15.47 -17.34
#